data_AF-A0A1Q7AVZ6-F1
#
_entry.id   AF-A0A1Q7AVZ6-F1
#
_cell.length_a   1.000
_cell.length_b   1.000
_cell.length_c   1.000
_cell.angle_alpha   90.00
_cell.angle_beta   90.00
_cell.angle_gamma   90.00
#
_symmetry.space_group_name_H-M   'P 1'
#
loop_
_entity.id
_entity.type
_entity.pdbx_description
1 polymer ?
#
loop_
_entity_poly.entity_id
_entity_poly.type
_entity_poly.pdbx_seq_one_letter_code
_entity_poly.pdbx_strand_id
1 'polypeptide(L)' 'MKRTLEALGLKHHQDEVVHADHPALRGMLQQVRHLVEVTPEKEGKK' A
#
# COMPACT_ATOMS: atom_id res chain seq x y z
N MET A 1 4.68 6.67 -11.52
CA MET A 1 3.84 5.92 -10.57
C MET A 1 4.37 4.53 -10.26
N LYS A 2 4.97 3.82 -11.24
CA LYS A 2 5.64 2.52 -11.01
C LYS A 2 6.61 2.50 -9.81
N ARG A 3 7.46 3.52 -9.67
CA ARG A 3 8.39 3.65 -8.52
C ARG A 3 7.67 3.69 -7.16
N THR A 4 6.50 4.33 -7.08
CA THR A 4 5.71 4.40 -5.84
C THR A 4 5.11 3.04 -5.51
N LEU A 5 4.62 2.30 -6.52
CA LEU A 5 4.13 0.92 -6.33
C LEU A 5 5.26 -0.02 -5.87
N GLU A 6 6.44 0.07 -6.50
CA GLU A 6 7.63 -0.69 -6.09
C GLU A 6 8.08 -0.33 -4.66
N ALA A 7 8.03 0.95 -4.28
CA ALA A 7 8.38 1.43 -2.94
C ALA A 7 7.39 0.95 -1.87
N LEU A 8 6.11 0.83 -2.22
CA LEU A 8 5.09 0.17 -1.39
C LEU A 8 5.31 -1.35 -1.32
N GLY A 9 6.17 -1.94 -2.16
CA GLY A 9 6.46 -3.37 -2.17
C GLY A 9 5.54 -4.20 -3.07
N LEU A 10 4.69 -3.55 -3.88
CA LEU A 10 3.81 -4.21 -4.84
C LEU A 10 4.63 -4.59 -6.09
N LYS A 11 4.94 -5.88 -6.26
CA LYS A 11 5.83 -6.36 -7.33
C LYS A 11 5.08 -6.96 -8.51
N HIS A 12 3.89 -7.52 -8.26
CA HIS A 12 3.09 -8.22 -9.26
C HIS A 12 1.63 -7.71 -9.26
N HIS A 13 0.85 -8.15 -10.25
CA HIS A 13 -0.58 -7.85 -10.29
C HIS A 13 -1.31 -8.59 -9.15
N GLN A 14 -2.22 -7.90 -8.44
CA GLN A 14 -2.97 -8.40 -7.28
C GLN A 14 -2.12 -8.76 -6.04
N ASP A 15 -0.91 -8.18 -5.93
CA ASP A 15 -0.06 -8.33 -4.75
C ASP A 15 -0.65 -7.58 -3.54
N GLU A 16 -0.48 -8.13 -2.33
CA GLU A 16 -0.99 -7.57 -1.07
C GLU A 16 0.15 -7.37 -0.08
N VAL A 17 0.18 -6.20 0.56
CA VAL A 17 1.24 -5.81 1.50
C VAL A 17 0.64 -5.05 2.66
N VAL A 18 1.10 -5.36 3.88
CA VAL A 18 0.70 -4.65 5.10
C VAL A 18 1.82 -3.71 5.52
N HIS A 19 1.46 -2.47 5.79
CA HIS A 19 2.37 -1.44 6.27
C HIS A 19 1.85 -0.82 7.56
N ALA A 20 2.76 -0.43 8.45
CA ALA A 20 2.41 0.40 9.60
C ALA A 20 1.95 1.78 9.13
N ASP A 21 0.93 2.34 9.78
CA ASP A 21 0.41 3.65 9.40
C ASP A 21 1.39 4.76 9.81
N HIS A 22 1.95 5.45 8.82
CA HIS A 22 2.82 6.60 9.01
C HIS A 22 2.54 7.71 7.97
N PRO A 23 2.83 8.99 8.27
CA PRO A 23 2.46 10.11 7.40
C PRO A 23 2.97 9.99 5.95
N ALA A 24 4.20 9.52 5.75
CA ALA A 24 4.76 9.34 4.41
C ALA A 24 4.00 8.28 3.58
N LEU A 25 3.51 7.20 4.21
CA LEU A 25 2.72 6.16 3.55
C LEU A 25 1.43 6.76 2.99
N ARG A 26 0.73 7.57 3.79
CA ARG A 26 -0.51 8.24 3.37
C ARG A 26 -0.32 9.12 2.14
N GLY A 27 0.81 9.84 2.07
CA GLY A 27 1.18 10.63 0.89
C GLY A 27 1.40 9.76 -0.35
N MET A 28 2.11 8.64 -0.21
CA MET A 28 2.34 7.69 -1.29
C MET A 28 1.03 7.07 -1.79
N LEU A 29 0.17 6.60 -0.88
CA LEU A 29 -1.14 6.04 -1.20
C LEU A 29 -2.03 7.05 -1.95
N GLN A 30 -2.03 8.33 -1.53
CA GLN A 30 -2.78 9.37 -2.23
C GLN A 30 -2.34 9.55 -3.69
N GLN A 31 -1.05 9.39 -3.98
CA GLN A 31 -0.52 9.48 -5.34
C GLN A 31 -1.00 8.33 -6.23
N VAL A 32 -1.15 7.13 -5.68
CA VAL A 32 -1.51 5.91 -6.42
C VAL A 32 -2.93 5.41 -6.15
N ARG A 33 -3.79 6.21 -5.50
CA ARG A 33 -5.16 5.85 -5.06
C ARG A 33 -6.11 5.29 -6.14
N HIS A 34 -5.76 5.45 -7.41
CA HIS A 34 -6.54 4.96 -8.55
C HIS A 34 -6.04 3.59 -9.06
N LEU A 35 -4.96 3.06 -8.48
CA LEU A 35 -4.33 1.80 -8.85
C LEU A 35 -4.40 0.74 -7.75
N VAL A 36 -4.74 1.13 -6.53
CA VAL A 36 -4.73 0.26 -5.34
C VAL A 36 -6.01 0.44 -4.55
N GLU A 37 -6.41 -0.63 -3.88
CA GLU A 37 -7.43 -0.60 -2.84
C GLU A 37 -6.74 -0.65 -1.48
N VAL A 38 -7.25 0.10 -0.50
CA VAL A 38 -6.66 0.18 0.84
C VAL A 38 -7.71 -0.20 1.86
N THR A 39 -7.40 -1.21 2.67
CA THR A 39 -8.23 -1.68 3.76
C THR A 39 -7.46 -1.53 5.08
N PRO A 40 -8.11 -1.06 6.17
CA PRO A 40 -7.48 -1.04 7.48
C PRO A 40 -7.35 -2.49 7.98
N GLU A 41 -6.12 -2.92 8.25
CA GLU A 41 -5.86 -4.22 8.85
C GLU A 41 -6.39 -4.20 10.29
N LYS A 42 -7.42 -5.00 10.57
CA LYS A 42 -7.83 -5.30 11.95
C LYS A 42 -6.87 -6.36 12.44
N GLU A 43 -5.98 -6.01 13.36
CA GLU A 43 -5.09 -6.96 14.05
C GLU A 43 -5.82 -8.30 14.30
N GLY A 44 -5.41 -9.33 13.57
CA GLY A 44 -6.11 -10.60 13.66
C GLY A 44 -5.75 -11.60 12.58
N LYS A 45 -4.47 -11.99 12.50
CA LYS A 45 -4.02 -13.40 12.43
C LYS A 45 -2.51 -13.50 12.21
N LYS A 46 -1.79 -13.84 13.27
CA LYS A 46 -0.87 -14.97 13.28
C LYS A 46 -1.21 -15.87 14.45
#